data_AF-E1KSW4-F1
#
_entry.id   AF-E1KSW4-F1
#
_cell.length_a   1.000
_cell.length_b   1.000
_cell.length_c   1.000
_cell.angle_alpha   90.00
_cell.angle_beta   90.00
_cell.angle_gamma   90.00
#
_symmetry.space_group_name_H-M   'P 1'
#
loop_
_entity.id
_entity.type
_entity.pdbx_description
1 polymer ?
#
loop_
_entity_poly.entity_id
_entity_poly.type
_entity_poly.pdbx_seq_one_letter_code
_entity_poly.pdbx_strand_id
1 'polypeptide(L)'
;MYYFEKEKAAKAIPQVDAHDKPIKVSRPVFPIIGIGSVILGIILAMMPNGFIKWVVYILAAILILGAINQFMNLARSRQFARVPILFWLFPTITLIIGILIIAKPIEVATLPLKVIGWCLMFYGVIEILNAIKITQMKRLYDKIEKSKIVEGEKISTQEIIEDAEIIEEK
;
A
#
# COMPACT_ATOMS: atom_id res chain seq x y z
N MET A 1 -31.06 -24.61 -13.49
CA MET A 1 -32.30 -23.81 -13.58
C MET A 1 -32.29 -22.75 -14.70
N TYR A 2 -31.29 -22.70 -15.59
CA TYR A 2 -31.18 -21.63 -16.62
C TYR A 2 -31.75 -22.02 -18.00
N TYR A 3 -31.97 -23.31 -18.25
CA TYR A 3 -32.45 -23.80 -19.55
C TYR A 3 -33.98 -23.85 -19.65
N PHE A 4 -34.68 -24.00 -18.52
CA PHE A 4 -36.16 -24.09 -18.51
C PHE A 4 -36.87 -22.73 -18.68
N GLU A 5 -36.18 -21.61 -18.49
CA GLU A 5 -36.75 -20.27 -18.69
C GLU A 5 -36.70 -19.82 -20.15
N LYS A 6 -35.73 -20.30 -20.95
CA LYS A 6 -35.60 -19.93 -22.36
C LYS A 6 -36.77 -20.40 -23.21
N GLU A 7 -37.29 -21.60 -22.97
CA GLU A 7 -38.48 -22.09 -23.70
C GLU A 7 -39.74 -21.33 -23.32
N LYS A 8 -39.86 -20.88 -22.07
CA LYS A 8 -41.01 -20.08 -21.62
C LYS A 8 -40.94 -18.64 -22.13
N ALA A 9 -39.74 -18.06 -22.18
CA ALA A 9 -39.51 -16.71 -22.73
C ALA A 9 -39.65 -16.66 -24.26
N ALA A 10 -39.27 -17.73 -24.97
CA ALA A 10 -39.44 -17.82 -26.43
C ALA A 10 -40.91 -18.04 -26.87
N LYS A 11 -41.75 -18.57 -25.97
CA LYS A 11 -43.21 -18.71 -26.18
C LYS A 11 -44.03 -17.57 -25.55
N ALA A 12 -43.41 -16.57 -24.94
CA ALA A 12 -44.12 -15.46 -24.32
C ALA A 12 -44.61 -14.48 -25.41
N ILE A 13 -45.92 -14.46 -25.59
CA ILE A 13 -46.66 -13.45 -26.38
C ILE A 13 -46.19 -12.05 -25.92
N PRO A 14 -45.95 -11.09 -26.84
CA PRO A 14 -45.54 -9.73 -26.46
C PRO A 14 -46.54 -9.16 -25.46
N GLN A 15 -46.11 -9.01 -24.20
CA GLN A 15 -46.93 -8.36 -23.18
C GLN A 15 -46.93 -6.86 -23.50
N VAL A 16 -48.11 -6.32 -23.72
CA VAL A 16 -48.37 -4.92 -24.00
C VAL A 16 -48.95 -4.31 -22.72
N ASP A 17 -48.49 -3.13 -22.33
CA ASP A 17 -49.02 -2.44 -21.16
C ASP A 17 -50.46 -1.93 -21.42
N ALA A 18 -51.17 -1.45 -20.38
CA ALA A 18 -52.53 -0.92 -20.50
C ALA A 18 -52.67 0.32 -21.42
N HIS A 19 -51.57 0.77 -22.03
CA HIS A 19 -51.50 1.93 -22.92
C HIS A 19 -50.96 1.60 -24.32
N ASP A 20 -51.02 0.32 -24.70
CA ASP A 20 -50.65 -0.17 -26.02
C ASP A 20 -49.18 0.07 -26.42
N LYS A 21 -48.28 0.22 -25.43
CA LYS A 21 -46.84 0.35 -25.66
C LYS A 21 -46.14 -0.99 -25.44
N PRO A 22 -45.20 -1.37 -26.34
CA PRO A 22 -44.48 -2.63 -26.19
C PRO A 22 -43.60 -2.60 -24.94
N ILE A 23 -43.81 -3.54 -24.02
CA ILE A 23 -42.97 -3.70 -22.83
C ILE A 23 -41.59 -4.16 -23.31
N LYS A 24 -40.56 -3.33 -23.08
CA LYS A 24 -39.17 -3.65 -23.42
C LYS A 24 -38.69 -4.78 -22.53
N VAL A 25 -38.84 -6.02 -22.99
CA VAL A 25 -38.30 -7.21 -22.31
C VAL A 25 -36.77 -7.09 -22.30
N SER A 26 -36.20 -6.77 -21.13
CA SER A 26 -34.74 -6.68 -20.96
C SER A 26 -34.13 -8.05 -21.24
N ARG A 27 -33.34 -8.16 -22.31
CA ARG A 27 -32.67 -9.42 -22.67
C ARG A 27 -31.64 -9.75 -21.57
N PRO A 28 -31.54 -11.02 -21.14
CA PRO A 28 -30.54 -11.41 -20.16
C PRO A 28 -29.14 -11.11 -20.71
N VAL A 29 -28.37 -10.31 -19.98
CA VAL A 29 -26.99 -9.97 -20.32
C VAL A 29 -26.16 -11.25 -20.14
N PHE A 30 -25.57 -11.76 -21.22
CA PHE A 30 -24.70 -12.94 -21.12
C PHE A 30 -23.56 -12.66 -20.12
N PRO A 31 -23.24 -13.60 -19.21
CA PRO A 31 -22.25 -13.38 -18.16
C PRO A 31 -20.81 -13.48 -18.68
N ILE A 32 -20.41 -12.54 -19.54
CA ILE A 32 -19.05 -12.43 -20.12
C ILE A 32 -18.00 -12.31 -18.99
N ILE A 33 -18.35 -11.58 -17.93
CA ILE A 33 -17.53 -11.39 -16.74
C ILE A 33 -17.31 -12.72 -15.99
N GLY A 34 -18.33 -13.59 -15.99
CA GLY A 34 -18.25 -14.92 -15.39
C GLY A 34 -17.31 -15.87 -16.15
N ILE A 35 -17.19 -15.71 -17.46
CA ILE A 35 -16.27 -16.51 -18.27
C ILE A 35 -14.82 -16.12 -17.95
N GLY A 36 -14.53 -14.82 -17.86
CA GLY A 36 -13.20 -14.33 -17.51
C GLY A 36 -12.75 -14.79 -16.12
N SER A 37 -13.64 -14.76 -15.13
CA SER A 37 -13.32 -15.21 -13.76
C SER A 37 -13.11 -16.72 -13.66
N VAL A 38 -13.86 -17.54 -14.41
CA VAL A 38 -13.64 -19.00 -14.48
C VAL A 38 -12.29 -19.33 -15.10
N ILE A 39 -11.96 -18.72 -16.24
CA ILE A 39 -10.66 -18.94 -16.91
C ILE A 39 -9.51 -18.52 -15.98
N LEU A 40 -9.62 -17.34 -15.39
CA LEU A 40 -8.63 -16.83 -14.44
C LEU A 40 -8.49 -17.75 -13.22
N GLY A 41 -9.60 -18.23 -12.67
CA GLY A 41 -9.62 -19.17 -11.55
C GLY A 41 -8.92 -20.50 -11.86
N ILE A 42 -9.12 -21.04 -13.07
CA ILE A 42 -8.43 -22.26 -13.51
C ILE A 42 -6.92 -22.01 -13.64
N ILE A 43 -6.51 -20.90 -14.26
CA ILE A 43 -5.10 -20.52 -14.39
C ILE A 43 -4.45 -20.39 -13.00
N LEU A 44 -5.13 -19.75 -12.05
CA LEU A 44 -4.67 -19.61 -10.68
C LEU A 44 -4.58 -20.95 -9.95
N ALA A 45 -5.56 -21.84 -10.12
CA ALA A 45 -5.60 -23.13 -9.44
C ALA A 45 -4.52 -24.09 -9.97
N MET A 46 -4.30 -24.13 -11.29
CA MET A 46 -3.36 -25.06 -11.91
C MET A 46 -1.93 -24.50 -12.01
N MET A 47 -1.78 -23.19 -12.22
CA MET A 47 -0.48 -22.54 -12.47
C MET A 47 -0.35 -21.20 -11.72
N PRO A 48 -0.43 -21.20 -10.37
CA PRO A 48 -0.37 -19.97 -9.57
C PRO A 48 0.93 -19.19 -9.79
N ASN A 49 2.06 -19.90 -9.89
CA ASN A 49 3.37 -19.28 -10.14
C ASN A 49 3.45 -18.61 -11.52
N GLY A 50 2.78 -19.17 -12.53
CA GLY A 50 2.72 -18.59 -13.86
C GLY A 50 1.93 -17.28 -13.86
N PHE A 51 0.77 -17.27 -13.21
CA PHE A 51 -0.03 -16.06 -13.04
C PHE A 51 0.76 -14.93 -12.36
N ILE A 52 1.41 -15.22 -11.23
CA ILE A 52 2.21 -14.24 -10.49
C ILE A 52 3.32 -13.66 -11.38
N LYS A 53 4.03 -14.49 -12.15
CA LYS A 53 5.07 -14.02 -13.09
C LYS A 53 4.51 -13.02 -14.09
N TRP A 54 3.38 -13.30 -14.70
CA TRP A 54 2.75 -12.41 -15.68
C TRP A 54 2.32 -11.08 -15.06
N VAL A 55 1.71 -11.12 -13.88
CA VAL A 55 1.35 -9.90 -13.12
C VAL A 55 2.60 -9.08 -12.84
N VAL A 56 3.67 -9.70 -12.35
CA VAL A 56 4.94 -9.04 -12.03
C VAL A 56 5.58 -8.44 -13.29
N TYR A 57 5.51 -9.10 -14.44
CA TYR A 57 6.00 -8.53 -15.70
C TYR A 57 5.18 -7.33 -16.16
N ILE A 58 3.85 -7.37 -16.02
CA ILE A 58 2.99 -6.22 -16.33
C ILE A 58 3.36 -5.04 -15.42
N LEU A 59 3.54 -5.28 -14.12
CA LEU A 59 3.96 -4.25 -13.17
C LEU A 59 5.35 -3.71 -13.51
N ALA A 60 6.31 -4.56 -13.89
CA ALA A 60 7.63 -4.14 -14.31
C ALA A 60 7.57 -3.27 -15.58
N ALA A 61 6.73 -3.62 -16.55
CA ALA A 61 6.55 -2.83 -17.77
C ALA A 61 5.98 -1.44 -17.45
N ILE A 62 4.95 -1.37 -16.59
CA ILE A 62 4.37 -0.10 -16.14
C ILE A 62 5.42 0.72 -15.34
N LEU A 63 6.24 0.07 -14.52
CA LEU A 63 7.32 0.72 -13.77
C LEU A 63 8.38 1.33 -14.69
N ILE A 64 8.80 0.60 -15.73
CA ILE A 64 9.74 1.07 -16.75
C ILE A 64 9.14 2.23 -17.53
N LEU A 65 7.87 2.14 -17.94
CA LEU A 65 7.16 3.26 -18.58
C LEU A 65 7.13 4.50 -17.66
N GLY A 66 6.91 4.30 -16.36
CA GLY A 66 7.00 5.36 -15.35
C GLY A 66 8.38 5.99 -15.28
N ALA A 67 9.45 5.18 -15.28
CA ALA A 67 10.83 5.68 -15.28
C ALA A 67 11.17 6.46 -16.57
N ILE A 68 10.73 5.98 -17.73
CA ILE A 68 10.86 6.70 -19.00
C ILE A 68 10.14 8.05 -18.91
N ASN A 69 8.92 8.08 -18.37
CA ASN A 69 8.18 9.32 -18.17
C ASN A 69 8.90 10.29 -17.21
N GLN A 70 9.50 9.78 -16.12
CA GLN A 70 10.34 10.59 -15.24
C GLN A 70 11.55 11.18 -15.98
N PHE A 71 12.27 10.38 -16.78
CA PHE A 71 13.37 10.87 -17.62
C PHE A 71 12.90 11.96 -18.59
N MET A 72 11.77 11.75 -19.28
CA MET A 72 11.20 12.72 -20.21
C MET A 72 10.85 14.04 -19.52
N ASN A 73 10.29 13.97 -18.30
CA ASN A 73 9.95 15.16 -17.52
C ASN A 73 11.20 15.93 -17.08
N LEU A 74 12.27 15.25 -16.65
CA LEU A 74 13.54 15.88 -16.30
C LEU A 74 14.24 16.47 -17.53
N ALA A 75 14.23 15.75 -18.65
CA ALA A 75 14.80 16.21 -19.92
C ALA A 75 14.08 17.47 -20.42
N ARG A 76 12.74 17.51 -20.34
CA ARG A 76 11.96 18.71 -20.62
C ARG A 76 12.22 19.81 -19.60
N SER A 77 12.35 19.50 -18.31
CA SER A 77 12.65 20.51 -17.28
C SER A 77 14.00 21.20 -17.52
N ARG A 78 14.97 20.49 -18.10
CA ARG A 78 16.30 21.04 -18.45
C ARG A 78 16.24 22.23 -19.42
N GLN A 79 15.17 22.37 -20.20
CA GLN A 79 14.99 23.53 -21.08
C GLN A 79 14.58 24.81 -20.32
N PHE A 80 14.04 24.67 -19.09
CA PHE A 80 13.55 25.77 -18.26
C PHE A 80 14.45 26.06 -17.05
N ALA A 81 15.20 25.08 -16.55
CA ALA A 81 16.09 25.22 -15.40
C ALA A 81 17.26 24.21 -15.42
N ARG A 82 18.33 24.51 -14.68
CA ARG A 82 19.44 23.57 -14.49
C ARG A 82 19.03 22.48 -13.51
N VAL A 83 18.74 21.28 -14.03
CA VAL A 83 18.38 20.11 -13.22
C VAL A 83 19.63 19.51 -12.56
N PRO A 84 19.70 19.40 -11.22
CA PRO A 84 20.84 18.77 -10.54
C PRO A 84 20.98 17.28 -10.90
N ILE A 85 22.21 16.78 -10.99
CA ILE A 85 22.49 15.40 -11.41
C ILE A 85 21.84 14.36 -10.48
N LEU A 86 21.69 14.70 -9.18
CA LEU A 86 21.03 13.86 -8.18
C LEU A 86 19.59 13.50 -8.58
N PHE A 87 18.87 14.38 -9.28
CA PHE A 87 17.51 14.08 -9.71
C PHE A 87 17.46 13.01 -10.80
N TRP A 88 18.52 12.86 -11.60
CA TRP A 88 18.62 11.79 -12.61
C TRP A 88 18.86 10.42 -11.99
N LEU A 89 19.26 10.37 -10.72
CA LEU A 89 19.46 9.11 -10.00
C LEU A 89 18.12 8.39 -9.76
N PHE A 90 17.04 9.11 -9.45
CA PHE A 90 15.72 8.53 -9.23
C PHE A 90 15.17 7.71 -10.43
N PRO A 91 15.07 8.27 -11.65
CA PRO A 91 14.62 7.50 -12.80
C PRO A 91 15.61 6.40 -13.18
N THR A 92 16.91 6.56 -12.87
CA THR A 92 17.92 5.49 -13.10
C THR A 92 17.74 4.32 -12.14
N ILE A 93 17.54 4.57 -10.85
CA ILE A 93 17.27 3.52 -9.86
C ILE A 93 15.96 2.81 -10.20
N THR A 94 14.90 3.55 -10.52
CA THR A 94 13.62 2.98 -10.96
C THR A 94 13.78 2.14 -12.23
N LEU A 95 14.58 2.66 -13.17
CA LEU A 95 15.26 1.97 -14.28
C LEU A 95 15.68 0.54 -13.93
N ILE A 96 16.71 0.49 -13.10
CA ILE A 96 17.42 -0.73 -12.70
C ILE A 96 16.47 -1.68 -11.99
N ILE A 97 15.64 -1.17 -11.06
CA ILE A 97 14.65 -1.99 -10.36
C ILE A 97 13.74 -2.71 -11.37
N GLY A 98 13.15 -1.98 -12.32
CA GLY A 98 12.30 -2.56 -13.36
C GLY A 98 12.96 -3.69 -14.14
N ILE A 99 14.23 -3.53 -14.52
CA ILE A 99 15.02 -4.55 -15.22
C ILE A 99 15.27 -5.76 -14.31
N LEU A 100 15.61 -5.55 -13.03
CA LEU A 100 15.81 -6.63 -12.06
C LEU A 100 14.52 -7.43 -11.82
N ILE A 101 13.35 -6.76 -11.80
CA ILE A 101 12.04 -7.44 -11.71
C ILE A 101 11.87 -8.43 -12.87
N ILE A 102 12.25 -8.03 -14.09
CA ILE A 102 12.15 -8.90 -15.27
C ILE A 102 13.10 -10.09 -15.18
N ALA A 103 14.31 -9.89 -14.65
CA ALA A 103 15.30 -10.96 -14.49
C ALA A 103 14.84 -12.06 -13.52
N LYS A 104 14.19 -11.69 -12.41
CA LYS A 104 13.81 -12.61 -11.32
C LYS A 104 12.41 -12.32 -10.75
N PRO A 105 11.33 -12.53 -11.52
CA PRO A 105 9.99 -12.08 -11.13
C PRO A 105 9.42 -12.78 -9.88
N ILE A 106 9.75 -14.07 -9.67
CA ILE A 106 9.25 -14.82 -8.50
C ILE A 106 9.88 -14.29 -7.20
N GLU A 107 11.19 -14.09 -7.19
CA GLU A 107 11.90 -13.60 -6.00
C GLU A 107 11.42 -12.20 -5.63
N VAL A 108 11.23 -11.36 -6.65
CA VAL A 108 10.80 -9.96 -6.52
C VAL A 108 9.36 -9.83 -6.03
N ALA A 109 8.46 -10.77 -6.35
CA ALA A 109 7.08 -10.76 -5.86
C ALA A 109 6.98 -10.70 -4.33
N THR A 110 7.99 -11.22 -3.62
CA THR A 110 8.04 -11.22 -2.14
C THR A 110 8.73 -9.99 -1.54
N LEU A 111 9.46 -9.20 -2.34
CA LEU A 111 10.26 -8.08 -1.83
C LEU A 111 9.42 -7.01 -1.10
N PRO A 112 8.26 -6.56 -1.63
CA PRO A 112 7.45 -5.58 -0.91
C PRO A 112 7.03 -6.05 0.48
N LEU A 113 6.62 -7.32 0.59
CA LEU A 113 6.25 -7.93 1.87
C LEU A 113 7.45 -8.02 2.82
N LYS A 114 8.65 -8.34 2.31
CA LYS A 114 9.88 -8.36 3.13
C LYS A 114 10.25 -6.99 3.66
N VAL A 115 10.15 -5.95 2.82
CA VAL A 115 10.41 -4.55 3.22
C VAL A 115 9.43 -4.14 4.32
N ILE A 116 8.13 -4.38 4.11
CA ILE A 116 7.10 -4.10 5.11
C ILE A 116 7.39 -4.86 6.41
N GLY A 117 7.74 -6.15 6.33
CA GLY A 117 8.09 -6.96 7.50
C GLY A 117 9.26 -6.38 8.29
N TRP A 118 10.33 -5.94 7.62
CA TRP A 118 11.48 -5.31 8.29
C TRP A 118 11.12 -3.96 8.93
N CYS A 119 10.33 -3.14 8.24
CA CYS A 119 9.82 -1.89 8.79
C CYS A 119 8.98 -2.11 10.06
N LEU A 120 8.11 -3.12 10.05
CA LEU A 120 7.29 -3.46 11.22
C LEU A 120 8.13 -4.00 12.38
N MET A 121 9.15 -4.81 12.11
CA MET A 121 10.09 -5.26 13.14
C MET A 121 10.83 -4.09 13.77
N PHE A 122 11.39 -3.19 12.95
CA PHE A 122 12.08 -1.99 13.43
C PHE A 122 11.14 -1.12 14.27
N TYR A 123 9.95 -0.82 13.75
CA TYR A 123 8.95 -0.03 14.47
C TYR A 123 8.57 -0.69 15.81
N GLY A 124 8.32 -2.00 15.83
CA GLY A 124 8.00 -2.73 17.05
C GLY A 124 9.10 -2.65 18.12
N VAL A 125 10.37 -2.71 17.73
CA VAL A 125 11.50 -2.52 18.65
C VAL A 125 11.49 -1.10 19.24
N ILE A 126 11.31 -0.08 18.40
CA ILE A 126 11.24 1.31 18.86
C ILE A 126 10.08 1.50 19.85
N GLU A 127 8.91 0.95 19.54
CA GLU A 127 7.72 1.05 20.39
C GLU A 127 7.94 0.37 21.75
N ILE A 128 8.55 -0.83 21.78
CA ILE A 128 8.87 -1.54 23.03
C ILE A 128 9.89 -0.75 23.85
N LEU A 129 10.96 -0.24 23.24
CA LEU A 129 11.97 0.57 23.93
C LEU A 129 11.35 1.83 24.54
N ASN A 130 10.47 2.50 23.80
CA ASN A 130 9.79 3.69 24.28
C ASN A 130 8.83 3.35 25.44
N ALA A 131 8.05 2.27 25.32
CA ALA A 131 7.14 1.80 26.37
C ALA A 131 7.88 1.43 27.66
N ILE A 132 9.05 0.79 27.56
CA ILE A 132 9.89 0.47 28.73
C ILE A 132 10.37 1.75 29.42
N LYS A 133 10.91 2.72 28.66
CA LYS A 133 11.36 4.00 29.21
C LYS A 133 10.23 4.74 29.92
N ILE A 134 9.06 4.84 29.29
CA ILE A 134 7.87 5.48 29.87
C ILE A 134 7.45 4.77 31.18
N THR A 135 7.47 3.43 31.19
CA THR A 135 7.10 2.67 32.39
C THR A 135 8.10 2.87 33.53
N GLN A 136 9.40 2.94 33.23
CA GLN A 136 10.44 3.23 34.22
C GLN A 136 10.31 4.64 34.77
N MET A 137 10.12 5.63 33.90
CA MET A 137 9.92 7.03 34.28
C MET A 137 8.67 7.21 35.15
N LYS A 138 7.55 6.56 34.80
CA LYS A 138 6.34 6.58 35.60
C LYS A 138 6.57 6.00 37.00
N ARG A 139 7.30 4.88 37.11
CA ARG A 139 7.65 4.28 38.41
C ARG A 139 8.57 5.16 39.25
N LEU A 140 9.49 5.89 38.61
CA LEU A 140 10.37 6.84 39.30
C LEU A 140 9.58 8.05 39.80
N TYR A 141 8.72 8.61 38.96
CA TYR A 141 7.82 9.70 39.32
C TYR A 141 6.89 9.33 40.48
N ASP A 142 6.23 8.16 40.42
CA ASP A 142 5.34 7.66 41.48
C ASP A 142 6.09 7.47 42.81
N LYS A 143 7.39 7.11 42.78
CA LYS A 143 8.22 6.97 43.98
C LYS A 143 8.57 8.33 44.60
N ILE A 144 8.95 9.31 43.77
CA ILE A 144 9.28 10.67 44.21
C ILE A 144 8.03 11.36 44.77
N GLU A 145 6.87 11.18 44.14
CA GLU A 145 5.63 11.77 44.61
C GLU A 145 5.18 11.17 45.94
N LYS A 146 5.29 9.84 46.11
CA LYS A 146 4.98 9.19 47.40
C LYS A 146 5.95 9.58 48.51
N SER A 147 7.25 9.73 48.24
CA SER A 147 8.18 10.22 49.26
C SER A 147 7.88 11.66 49.65
N LYS A 148 7.50 12.51 48.70
CA LYS A 148 7.11 13.92 48.93
C LYS A 148 5.79 14.09 49.72
N ILE A 149 4.92 13.08 49.73
CA ILE A 149 3.66 13.09 50.51
C ILE A 149 3.86 12.55 51.94
N VAL A 150 4.81 11.63 52.15
CA VAL A 150 5.10 11.01 53.46
C VAL A 150 6.06 11.87 54.29
N GLU A 151 7.02 12.51 53.65
CA GLU A 151 7.96 13.45 54.24
C GLU A 151 7.34 14.85 54.08
N GLY A 152 6.65 15.35 55.12
CA GLY A 152 5.92 16.61 55.07
C GLY A 152 6.80 17.86 54.96
N GLU A 153 7.53 18.01 53.85
CA GLU A 153 8.37 19.18 53.58
C GLU A 153 8.22 19.65 52.12
N LYS A 154 7.85 20.93 51.96
CA LYS A 154 7.70 21.60 50.67
C LYS A 154 9.09 21.82 50.06
N ILE A 155 9.47 20.99 49.09
CA ILE A 155 10.65 21.27 48.27
C ILE A 155 10.30 22.37 47.23
N SER A 156 10.96 23.51 47.42
CA SER A 156 10.98 24.70 46.56
C SER A 156 11.45 24.38 45.14
N THR A 157 10.77 24.95 44.14
CA THR A 157 10.96 24.77 42.69
C THR A 157 12.29 25.33 42.14
N GLN A 158 13.25 25.74 42.97
CA GLN A 158 14.38 26.57 42.51
C GLN A 158 15.67 25.84 42.13
N GLU A 159 15.91 24.59 42.53
CA GLU A 159 17.24 23.95 42.29
C GLU A 159 17.41 23.20 40.95
N ILE A 160 16.36 22.95 40.16
CA ILE A 160 16.52 22.14 38.92
C ILE A 160 16.85 23.01 37.68
N ILE A 161 16.75 24.34 37.78
CA ILE A 161 16.93 25.23 36.61
C ILE A 161 18.43 25.52 36.32
N GLU A 162 19.35 25.29 37.27
CA GLU A 162 20.78 25.62 37.05
C GLU A 162 21.56 24.61 36.19
N ASP A 163 21.12 23.34 36.10
CA ASP A 163 21.88 22.31 35.37
C ASP A 163 21.50 22.15 33.89
N ALA A 164 20.63 23.01 33.35
CA ALA A 164 20.33 23.06 31.92
C ALA A 164 21.29 24.01 31.18
N GLU A 165 22.58 23.67 31.17
CA GLU A 165 23.54 24.31 30.26
C GLU A 165 23.25 23.85 28.82
N ILE A 166 22.89 24.83 27.99
CA ILE A 166 22.56 24.69 26.58
C ILE A 166 23.86 24.46 25.80
N ILE A 167 24.07 23.25 25.28
CA ILE A 167 25.09 23.01 24.24
C ILE A 167 24.42 23.29 22.88
N GLU A 168 24.57 24.52 22.39
CA GLU A 168 24.43 24.82 20.96
C GLU A 168 25.70 24.34 20.24
N GLU A 169 25.57 23.37 19.34
CA GLU A 169 26.63 23.03 18.38
C GLU A 169 26.29 23.58 16.98
N LYS A 170 27.30 24.23 16.40
CA LYS A 170 27.31 25.08 15.21
C LYS A 170 27.55 24.31 13.92
#